data_AF-A0A7T7AGN1-F1
#
_entry.id   AF-A0A7T7AGN1-F1
#
_cell.length_a   1.000
_cell.length_b   1.000
_cell.length_c   1.000
_cell.angle_alpha   90.00
_cell.angle_beta   90.00
_cell.angle_gamma   90.00
#
_symmetry.space_group_name_H-M   'P 1'
#
loop_
_entity.id
_entity.type
_entity.pdbx_description
1 polymer ?
#
loop_
_entity_poly.entity_id
_entity_poly.type
_entity_poly.pdbx_seq_one_letter_code
_entity_poly.pdbx_strand_id
1 'polypeptide(L)'
;MLDRRPDAAGLLSFFYGRFDMKSASTEELEFLSSATAPDEAGALRDTLDGIANFVAEDLRKERGKRVGCFQESTVPSLLWSIARHVDAIGQMAFIASEADYELRDRAVRVATDSSRRHTPKQSSQGTGGA
;
A
#
# COMPACT_ATOMS: atom_id res chain seq x y z
N MET A 1 23.18 -2.45 -15.48
CA MET A 1 22.09 -3.14 -14.77
C MET A 1 22.25 -2.80 -13.31
N LEU A 2 21.31 -2.04 -12.73
CA LEU A 2 21.27 -1.85 -11.28
C LEU A 2 21.07 -3.23 -10.66
N ASP A 3 22.00 -3.66 -9.82
CA ASP A 3 21.84 -4.84 -8.97
C ASP A 3 20.55 -4.67 -8.15
N ARG A 4 19.43 -5.17 -8.67
CA ARG A 4 18.18 -5.30 -7.93
C ARG A 4 18.38 -6.39 -6.89
N ARG A 5 19.08 -6.04 -5.81
CA ARG A 5 19.00 -6.81 -4.57
C ARG A 5 17.52 -6.86 -4.18
N PRO A 6 17.00 -8.03 -3.80
CA PRO A 6 15.62 -8.13 -3.35
C PRO A 6 15.46 -7.29 -2.08
N ASP A 7 14.85 -6.12 -2.22
CA ASP A 7 14.39 -5.29 -1.11
C ASP A 7 12.90 -5.54 -0.86
N ALA A 8 12.37 -4.99 0.24
CA ALA A 8 11.00 -5.24 0.67
C ALA A 8 9.99 -4.89 -0.44
N ALA A 9 10.14 -3.73 -1.08
CA ALA A 9 9.28 -3.31 -2.19
C ALA A 9 9.35 -4.27 -3.38
N GLY A 10 10.55 -4.70 -3.76
CA GLY A 10 10.75 -5.67 -4.84
C GLY A 10 10.13 -7.03 -4.54
N LEU A 11 10.23 -7.52 -3.30
CA LEU A 11 9.59 -8.77 -2.87
C LEU A 11 8.06 -8.65 -2.88
N LEU A 12 7.51 -7.57 -2.32
CA LEU A 12 6.06 -7.30 -2.34
C LEU A 12 5.52 -7.26 -3.77
N SER A 13 6.19 -6.53 -4.67
CA SER A 13 5.82 -6.46 -6.08
C SER A 13 5.90 -7.84 -6.76
N PHE A 14 6.93 -8.63 -6.46
CA PHE A 14 7.11 -9.97 -7.03
C PHE A 14 6.01 -10.95 -6.60
N PHE A 15 5.63 -10.93 -5.32
CA PHE A 15 4.58 -11.80 -4.79
C PHE A 15 3.20 -11.35 -5.26
N TYR A 16 2.92 -10.05 -5.19
CA TYR A 16 1.65 -9.50 -5.68
C TYR A 16 1.42 -9.83 -7.16
N GLY A 17 2.44 -9.70 -8.01
CA GLY A 17 2.33 -10.04 -9.44
C GLY A 17 2.00 -11.50 -9.75
N ARG A 18 1.99 -12.39 -8.75
CA ARG A 18 1.61 -13.81 -8.86
C ARG A 18 0.36 -14.16 -8.05
N PHE A 19 -0.10 -13.26 -7.19
CA PHE A 19 -1.24 -13.49 -6.33
C PHE A 19 -2.54 -13.17 -7.09
N ASP A 20 -3.40 -14.16 -7.27
CA ASP A 20 -4.70 -13.95 -7.93
C ASP A 20 -5.76 -13.48 -6.92
N MET A 21 -5.87 -12.16 -6.78
CA MET A 21 -6.85 -11.48 -5.92
C MET A 21 -8.29 -11.94 -6.17
N LYS A 22 -8.65 -12.28 -7.41
CA LYS A 22 -10.04 -12.66 -7.74
C LYS A 22 -10.40 -14.03 -7.21
N SER A 23 -9.42 -14.94 -7.15
CA SER A 23 -9.59 -16.29 -6.61
C SER A 23 -9.31 -16.40 -5.11
N ALA A 24 -8.66 -15.39 -4.52
CA ALA A 24 -8.29 -15.38 -3.11
C ALA A 24 -9.51 -15.53 -2.19
N SER A 25 -9.33 -16.21 -1.07
CA SER A 25 -10.35 -16.33 -0.04
C SER A 25 -10.65 -14.97 0.62
N THR A 26 -11.82 -14.84 1.23
CA THR A 26 -12.17 -13.63 1.98
C THR A 26 -11.18 -13.35 3.11
N GLU A 27 -10.71 -14.38 3.81
CA GLU A 27 -9.73 -14.25 4.89
C GLU A 27 -8.39 -13.70 4.39
N GLU A 28 -7.89 -14.19 3.25
CA GLU A 28 -6.67 -13.67 2.63
C GLU A 28 -6.82 -12.21 2.21
N LEU A 29 -7.97 -11.85 1.63
CA LEU A 29 -8.24 -10.47 1.24
C LEU A 29 -8.38 -9.54 2.44
N GLU A 30 -9.03 -9.98 3.53
CA GLU A 30 -9.14 -9.22 4.77
C GLU A 30 -7.76 -8.98 5.37
N PHE A 31 -6.93 -10.03 5.45
CA PHE A 31 -5.54 -9.91 5.87
C PHE A 31 -4.77 -8.89 5.03
N LEU A 32 -4.82 -9.00 3.70
CA LEU A 32 -4.12 -8.07 2.81
C LEU A 32 -4.66 -6.64 2.89
N SER A 33 -5.98 -6.46 3.02
CA SER A 33 -6.61 -5.14 3.16
C SER A 33 -6.21 -4.41 4.44
N SER A 34 -5.80 -5.16 5.48
CA SER A 34 -5.29 -4.64 6.73
C SER A 34 -3.79 -4.29 6.71
N ALA A 35 -3.10 -4.55 5.60
CA ALA A 35 -1.67 -4.30 5.49
C ALA A 35 -1.37 -2.80 5.65
N THR A 36 -0.63 -2.48 6.71
CA THR A 36 -0.13 -1.13 7.03
C THR A 36 1.37 -1.20 7.25
N ALA A 37 2.08 -0.11 6.96
CA ALA A 37 3.56 -0.04 7.01
C ALA A 37 4.06 0.90 8.12
N PRO A 38 3.66 0.73 9.39
CA PRO A 38 4.05 1.64 10.46
C PRO A 38 5.55 1.62 10.73
N ASP A 39 6.19 0.45 10.60
CA ASP A 39 7.61 0.28 10.85
C ASP A 39 8.45 0.96 9.76
N GLU A 40 8.11 0.77 8.47
CA GLU A 40 8.76 1.47 7.37
C GLU A 40 8.53 2.98 7.43
N ALA A 41 7.33 3.42 7.83
CA ALA A 41 7.03 4.83 8.04
C ALA A 41 7.82 5.42 9.21
N GLY A 42 8.02 4.66 10.28
CA GLY A 42 8.88 5.01 11.41
C GLY A 42 10.34 5.14 10.98
N ALA A 43 10.89 4.14 10.29
CA ALA A 43 12.25 4.17 9.79
C ALA A 43 12.49 5.31 8.78
N LEU A 44 11.50 5.63 7.95
CA LEU A 44 11.52 6.78 7.05
C LEU A 44 11.59 8.10 7.85
N ARG A 45 10.75 8.25 8.87
CA ARG A 45 10.77 9.42 9.76
C ARG A 45 12.14 9.57 10.41
N ASP A 46 12.67 8.51 11.01
CA ASP A 46 13.96 8.55 11.71
C ASP A 46 15.11 8.94 10.75
N THR A 47 15.06 8.43 9.51
CA THR A 47 16.03 8.79 8.46
C THR A 47 15.90 10.28 8.08
N LEU A 48 14.68 10.78 7.94
CA LEU A 48 14.42 12.20 7.63
C LEU A 48 14.84 13.12 8.78
N ASP A 49 14.58 12.74 10.04
CA ASP A 49 15.01 13.47 11.24
C ASP A 49 16.55 13.50 11.33
N GLY A 50 17.22 12.37 11.03
CA GLY A 50 18.69 12.31 10.92
C GLY A 50 19.25 13.26 9.85
N ILE A 51 18.62 13.30 8.67
CA ILE A 51 18.98 14.25 7.61
C ILE A 51 18.78 15.69 8.05
N ALA A 52 17.64 16.01 8.66
CA ALA A 52 17.32 17.36 9.12
C ALA A 52 18.36 17.86 10.14
N ASN A 53 18.79 17.00 11.07
CA ASN A 53 19.87 17.30 12.01
C ASN A 53 21.19 17.56 11.31
N PHE A 54 21.57 16.74 10.32
CA PHE A 54 22.78 16.97 9.55
C PHE A 54 22.73 18.28 8.75
N VAL A 55 21.59 18.61 8.13
CA VAL A 55 21.42 19.90 7.43
C VAL A 55 21.49 21.07 8.39
N ALA A 56 20.88 20.97 9.58
CA ALA A 56 20.91 22.02 10.59
C ALA A 56 22.33 22.31 11.10
N GLU A 57 23.15 21.27 11.30
CA GLU A 57 24.55 21.42 11.69
C GLU A 57 25.44 21.90 10.51
N ASP A 58 25.21 21.46 9.26
CA ASP A 58 25.91 21.96 8.07
C ASP A 58 25.62 23.45 7.77
N LEU A 59 24.41 23.93 8.07
CA LEU A 59 24.02 25.33 7.95
C LEU A 59 24.69 26.22 9.00
N ARG A 60 25.12 25.65 10.14
CA ARG A 60 25.93 26.34 11.16
C ARG A 60 27.38 26.45 10.68
N LYS A 61 27.65 27.43 9.81
CA LYS A 61 29.01 27.75 9.37
C LYS A 61 29.89 28.16 10.56
N GLU A 62 30.85 27.33 10.94
CA GLU A 62 31.98 27.78 11.77
C GLU A 62 33.11 28.33 10.88
N ARG A 63 33.54 29.57 11.16
CA ARG A 63 34.73 30.21 10.55
C ARG A 63 34.79 30.19 9.01
N GLY A 64 33.64 30.17 8.33
CA GLY A 64 33.54 30.26 6.87
C GLY A 64 33.90 28.98 6.11
N LYS A 65 34.21 27.87 6.79
CA LYS A 65 34.37 26.55 6.17
C LYS A 65 33.09 25.75 6.36
N ARG A 66 32.58 25.11 5.30
CA ARG A 66 31.55 24.08 5.45
C ARG A 66 32.20 22.86 6.08
N VAL A 67 31.90 22.61 7.34
CA VAL A 67 32.29 21.39 8.06
C VAL A 67 30.99 20.69 8.37
N GLY A 68 30.81 19.47 7.86
CA GLY A 68 29.59 18.73 8.13
C GLY A 68 29.42 17.47 7.29
N CYS A 69 28.46 16.64 7.69
CA CYS A 69 28.32 15.25 7.24
C CYS A 69 27.79 15.11 5.81
N PHE A 70 27.40 16.21 5.15
CA PHE A 70 26.92 16.25 3.76
C PHE A 70 28.05 16.22 2.70
N GLN A 71 29.23 15.69 3.02
CA GLN A 71 30.34 15.60 2.06
C GLN A 71 30.21 14.36 1.16
N GLU A 72 29.88 14.64 -0.10
CA GLU A 72 29.97 13.88 -1.36
C GLU A 72 29.39 12.44 -1.46
N SER A 73 29.34 11.62 -0.40
CA SER A 73 28.95 10.19 -0.48
C SER A 73 27.81 9.74 0.43
N THR A 74 27.54 10.47 1.51
CA THR A 74 26.50 10.15 2.50
C THR A 74 25.09 10.53 2.02
N VAL A 75 24.98 11.60 1.25
CA VAL A 75 23.70 12.17 0.78
C VAL A 75 22.96 11.26 -0.20
N PRO A 76 23.60 10.72 -1.26
CA PRO A 76 22.92 9.80 -2.17
C PRO A 76 22.44 8.53 -1.47
N SER A 77 23.24 8.02 -0.52
CA SER A 77 22.90 6.82 0.26
C SER A 77 21.68 7.03 1.15
N LEU A 78 21.57 8.20 1.79
CA LEU A 78 20.41 8.57 2.60
C LEU A 78 19.14 8.76 1.75
N LEU A 79 19.25 9.41 0.60
CA LEU A 79 18.15 9.57 -0.35
C LEU A 79 17.67 8.22 -0.91
N TRP A 80 18.59 7.30 -1.21
CA TRP A 80 18.22 5.94 -1.62
C TRP A 80 17.56 5.15 -0.50
N SER A 81 17.98 5.33 0.76
CA SER A 81 17.32 4.73 1.92
C SER A 81 15.87 5.22 2.03
N ILE A 82 15.65 6.54 1.92
CA ILE A 82 14.31 7.15 1.91
C ILE A 82 13.45 6.56 0.78
N ALA A 83 13.99 6.55 -0.44
CA ALA A 83 13.27 6.03 -1.61
C ALA A 83 12.81 4.57 -1.41
N ARG A 84 13.67 3.72 -0.83
CA ARG A 84 13.32 2.32 -0.52
C ARG A 84 12.19 2.19 0.49
N HIS A 85 12.20 2.99 1.57
CA HIS A 85 11.11 2.96 2.55
C HIS A 85 9.80 3.47 1.94
N VAL A 86 9.85 4.56 1.17
CA VAL A 86 8.68 5.10 0.46
C VAL A 86 8.11 4.07 -0.52
N ASP A 87 8.96 3.39 -1.30
CA ASP A 87 8.52 2.35 -2.22
C ASP A 87 7.86 1.17 -1.50
N ALA A 88 8.41 0.73 -0.36
CA ALA A 88 7.83 -0.36 0.42
C ALA A 88 6.45 0.00 0.98
N ILE A 89 6.32 1.18 1.59
CA ILE A 89 5.03 1.72 2.08
C ILE A 89 4.03 1.82 0.93
N GLY A 90 4.47 2.34 -0.23
CA GLY A 90 3.63 2.47 -1.42
C GLY A 90 3.10 1.13 -1.93
N GLN A 91 3.97 0.10 -2.00
CA GLN A 91 3.56 -1.25 -2.39
C GLN A 91 2.55 -1.85 -1.40
N MET A 92 2.75 -1.69 -0.11
CA MET A 92 1.81 -2.19 0.91
C MET A 92 0.46 -1.50 0.83
N ALA A 93 0.44 -0.17 0.72
CA ALA A 93 -0.79 0.60 0.56
C ALA A 93 -1.55 0.23 -0.71
N PHE A 94 -0.84 -0.01 -1.81
CA PHE A 94 -1.43 -0.45 -3.07
C PHE A 94 -2.09 -1.84 -2.93
N ILE A 95 -1.36 -2.83 -2.40
CA ILE A 95 -1.88 -4.20 -2.17
C ILE A 95 -3.12 -4.16 -1.28
N ALA A 96 -3.08 -3.38 -0.19
CA ALA A 96 -4.21 -3.23 0.72
C ALA A 96 -5.44 -2.64 0.03
N SER A 97 -5.24 -1.62 -0.81
CA SER A 97 -6.32 -0.96 -1.55
C SER A 97 -6.97 -1.90 -2.58
N GLU A 98 -6.16 -2.71 -3.28
CA GLU A 98 -6.67 -3.70 -4.25
C GLU A 98 -7.47 -4.81 -3.55
N ALA A 99 -7.01 -5.26 -2.38
CA ALA A 99 -7.74 -6.25 -1.58
C ALA A 99 -9.08 -5.70 -1.04
N ASP A 100 -9.09 -4.46 -0.53
CA ASP A 100 -10.31 -3.78 -0.09
C ASP A 100 -11.29 -3.56 -1.26
N TYR A 101 -10.78 -3.20 -2.44
CA TYR A 101 -11.60 -3.08 -3.65
C TYR A 101 -12.31 -4.40 -4.00
N GLU A 102 -11.58 -5.52 -4.01
CA GLU A 102 -12.17 -6.83 -4.33
C GLU A 102 -13.19 -7.28 -3.26
N LEU A 103 -12.92 -7.04 -1.97
CA LEU A 103 -13.90 -7.30 -0.90
C LEU A 103 -15.19 -6.52 -1.10
N ARG A 104 -15.09 -5.23 -1.43
CA ARG A 104 -16.26 -4.37 -1.71
C ARG A 104 -17.01 -4.82 -2.96
N ASP A 105 -16.30 -5.16 -4.03
CA ASP A 105 -16.92 -5.65 -5.27
C ASP A 105 -17.69 -6.95 -5.03
N ARG A 106 -17.12 -7.89 -4.27
CA ARG A 106 -17.81 -9.12 -3.85
C ARG A 106 -19.07 -8.84 -3.05
N ALA A 107 -19.00 -7.93 -2.08
CA ALA A 107 -20.16 -7.54 -1.29
C ALA A 107 -21.30 -6.96 -2.16
N VAL A 108 -20.95 -6.13 -3.15
CA VAL A 108 -21.92 -5.58 -4.12
C VAL A 108 -22.54 -6.70 -4.95
N ARG A 109 -21.74 -7.63 -5.49
CA ARG A 109 -22.27 -8.77 -6.29
C ARG A 109 -23.27 -9.61 -5.49
N VAL A 110 -22.92 -9.97 -4.25
CA VAL A 110 -23.81 -10.73 -3.34
C VAL A 110 -25.12 -9.98 -3.09
N ALA A 111 -25.06 -8.66 -2.87
CA ALA A 111 -26.26 -7.84 -2.68
C ALA A 111 -27.14 -7.79 -3.94
N THR A 112 -26.54 -7.66 -5.13
CA THR A 112 -27.29 -7.65 -6.40
C THR A 112 -27.94 -8.99 -6.72
N ASP A 113 -27.27 -10.12 -6.42
CA ASP A 113 -27.83 -11.46 -6.62
C ASP A 113 -28.97 -11.75 -5.63
N SER A 114 -28.84 -11.27 -4.39
CA SER A 114 -29.89 -11.38 -3.38
C SER A 114 -31.14 -10.58 -3.77
N SER A 115 -30.97 -9.39 -4.36
CA SER A 115 -32.07 -8.56 -4.85
C SER A 115 -32.81 -9.20 -6.03
N ARG A 116 -32.10 -9.81 -6.98
CA ARG A 116 -32.72 -10.50 -8.14
C ARG A 116 -33.56 -11.71 -7.75
N ARG A 117 -33.21 -12.42 -6.68
CA ARG A 117 -33.97 -13.58 -6.18
C ARG A 117 -35.30 -13.21 -5.50
N HIS A 118 -35.51 -11.93 -5.18
CA HIS A 118 -36.67 -11.49 -4.39
C HIS A 118 -37.84 -10.93 -5.24
N THR A 119 -37.89 -11.17 -6.56
CA THR A 119 -39.11 -10.83 -7.33
C THR A 119 -40.17 -11.93 -7.15
N PRO A 120 -41.26 -11.70 -6.39
CA PRO A 120 -42.31 -12.69 -6.26
C PRO A 120 -43.10 -12.71 -7.58
N LYS A 121 -43.30 -13.89 -8.16
CA LYS A 121 -44.28 -14.09 -9.24
C LYS A 121 -45.65 -13.64 -8.73
N GLN A 122 -46.09 -12.44 -9.13
CA GLN A 122 -47.48 -12.00 -8.95
C GLN A 122 -48.38 -12.90 -9.80
N SER A 123 -48.98 -13.91 -9.16
CA SER A 123 -49.99 -14.77 -9.77
C SER A 123 -51.31 -13.99 -9.85
N SER A 124 -51.65 -13.52 -11.03
CA SER A 124 -52.96 -12.94 -11.35
C SER A 124 -54.03 -14.03 -11.27
N GLN A 125 -54.71 -14.14 -10.13
CA GLN A 125 -55.93 -14.93 -10.01
C GLN A 125 -57.10 -14.11 -10.58
N GLY A 126 -57.48 -14.45 -11.81
CA GLY A 126 -58.71 -13.96 -12.43
C GLY A 126 -59.92 -14.49 -11.68
N THR A 127 -60.77 -13.59 -11.20
CA THR A 127 -62.09 -13.89 -10.66
C THR A 127 -63.04 -14.23 -11.81
N GLY A 128 -63.22 -15.53 -12.05
CA GLY A 128 -64.30 -16.05 -12.89
C GLY A 128 -65.59 -16.10 -12.08
N GLY A 129 -66.56 -15.27 -12.46
CA GLY A 129 -67.93 -15.31 -11.95
C GLY A 129 -68.77 -16.33 -12.72
N ALA A 130 -69.59 -17.08 -11.98
CA ALA A 130 -70.87 -17.64 -12.38
C ALA A 130 -71.67 -17.95 -11.12
#